data_AF-A0A940DNC8-F1
#
_entry.id   AF-A0A940DNC8-F1
#
_cell.length_a   1.000
_cell.length_b   1.000
_cell.length_c   1.000
_cell.angle_alpha   90.00
_cell.angle_beta   90.00
_cell.angle_gamma   90.00
#
_symmetry.space_group_name_H-M   'P 1'
#
loop_
_entity.id
_entity.type
_entity.pdbx_description
1 polymer ?
#
loop_
_entity_poly.entity_id
_entity_poly.type
_entity_poly.pdbx_seq_one_letter_code
_entity_poly.pdbx_strand_id
1 'polypeptide(L)'
;MIPLIEPVDRRLIKAELNDRTFLRRTQKAGNEIYIINPQTAPHALLELGRVRELTFRATGAGSGKDVDLDHFDLEDPACYQLMVWDPDNEEIIGAYRFTLWAKATFHPNGQPYVNTEHLFHFSDKFIRNYMPYTIEMARAFIQPQYQSVKGGVKSLYALDNIWDGIGGLVAISPDVKYLAGKVSIYSTSPEMSRKAMIFFLDKFFGDREGLLTGKGAETFTDEEKTYFNGLFNADTEKENYKILSSYVKSLGDYVPPLIHSYIELSSSMKTFGTVFDPSFGDVYDTAMIITLADVYEKKWKRYVESYKKESR
;
A
#
# COMPACT_ATOMS: atom_id res chain seq x y z
N MET A 1 -6.51 -15.75 -18.79
CA MET A 1 -6.46 -15.63 -17.32
C MET A 1 -6.71 -17.01 -16.73
N ILE A 2 -5.85 -17.46 -15.82
CA ILE A 2 -5.92 -18.82 -15.24
C ILE A 2 -7.05 -18.84 -14.17
N PRO A 3 -7.87 -19.90 -14.06
CA PRO A 3 -8.83 -20.01 -12.96
C PRO A 3 -8.14 -19.87 -11.60
N LEU A 4 -8.80 -19.25 -10.62
CA LEU A 4 -8.28 -19.21 -9.25
C LEU A 4 -8.23 -20.62 -8.67
N ILE A 5 -7.29 -20.86 -7.76
CA ILE A 5 -7.34 -22.08 -6.94
C ILE A 5 -8.64 -22.14 -6.14
N GLU A 6 -9.04 -23.35 -5.73
CA GLU A 6 -10.15 -23.51 -4.78
C GLU A 6 -9.81 -22.88 -3.42
N PRO A 7 -10.81 -22.36 -2.68
CA PRO A 7 -10.59 -21.84 -1.33
C PRO A 7 -9.89 -22.87 -0.43
N VAL A 8 -8.90 -22.42 0.34
CA VAL A 8 -8.20 -23.28 1.30
C VAL A 8 -9.15 -23.63 2.45
N ASP A 9 -9.06 -24.86 2.97
CA ASP A 9 -9.89 -25.28 4.11
C ASP A 9 -9.66 -24.34 5.31
N ARG A 10 -10.73 -23.68 5.75
CA ARG A 10 -10.75 -22.74 6.88
C ARG A 10 -10.18 -23.34 8.16
N ARG A 11 -10.29 -24.66 8.37
CA ARG A 11 -9.70 -25.34 9.52
C ARG A 11 -8.18 -25.26 9.52
N LEU A 12 -7.55 -25.37 8.35
CA LEU A 12 -6.09 -25.26 8.21
C LEU A 12 -5.64 -23.84 8.48
N ILE A 13 -6.33 -22.86 7.90
CA ILE A 13 -6.06 -21.43 8.14
C ILE A 13 -6.14 -21.13 9.65
N LYS A 14 -7.26 -21.48 10.30
CA LYS A 14 -7.47 -21.21 11.73
C LYS A 14 -6.44 -21.89 12.64
N ALA A 15 -5.91 -23.05 12.26
CA ALA A 15 -4.86 -23.72 13.03
C ALA A 15 -3.55 -22.92 13.03
N GLU A 16 -3.30 -22.11 12.00
CA GLU A 16 -2.12 -21.26 11.87
C GLU A 16 -2.32 -19.88 12.54
N LEU A 17 -3.57 -19.44 12.72
CA LEU A 17 -3.91 -18.18 13.39
C LEU A 17 -3.90 -18.34 14.92
N ASN A 18 -2.69 -18.31 15.47
CA ASN A 18 -2.40 -18.51 16.90
C ASN A 18 -1.62 -17.35 17.52
N ASP A 19 -1.35 -17.44 18.82
CA ASP A 19 -0.65 -16.41 19.62
C ASP A 19 0.71 -15.96 19.05
N ARG A 20 1.41 -16.81 18.29
CA ARG A 20 2.70 -16.45 17.68
C ARG A 20 2.56 -15.55 16.46
N THR A 21 1.44 -15.70 15.76
CA THR A 21 1.10 -14.90 14.56
C THR A 21 0.22 -13.71 14.91
N PHE A 22 -0.44 -13.74 16.07
CA PHE A 22 -1.36 -12.70 16.49
C PHE A 22 -0.64 -11.38 16.79
N LEU A 23 -1.12 -10.29 16.21
CA LEU A 23 -0.64 -8.94 16.49
C LEU A 23 -1.57 -8.24 17.49
N ARG A 24 -2.84 -8.08 17.13
CA ARG A 24 -3.84 -7.36 17.95
C ARG A 24 -5.27 -7.62 17.52
N ARG A 25 -6.21 -7.22 18.37
CA ARG A 25 -7.61 -6.99 17.96
C ARG A 25 -7.73 -5.60 17.33
N THR A 26 -8.64 -5.49 16.38
CA THR A 26 -9.06 -4.21 15.80
C THR A 26 -9.88 -3.41 16.80
N GLN A 27 -9.81 -2.09 16.71
CA GLN A 27 -10.57 -1.23 17.63
C GLN A 27 -12.04 -1.08 17.24
N LYS A 28 -12.40 -1.49 16.02
CA LYS A 28 -13.76 -1.44 15.48
C LYS A 28 -14.06 -2.74 14.75
N ALA A 29 -15.30 -3.21 14.92
CA ALA A 29 -15.86 -4.38 14.25
C ALA A 29 -15.35 -5.76 14.68
N GLY A 30 -14.53 -5.84 15.74
CA GLY A 30 -14.22 -7.10 16.42
C GLY A 30 -13.35 -8.08 15.63
N ASN A 31 -12.63 -7.58 14.62
CA ASN A 31 -11.73 -8.37 13.79
C ASN A 31 -10.35 -8.53 14.45
N GLU A 32 -9.58 -9.48 13.95
CA GLU A 32 -8.24 -9.82 14.46
C GLU A 32 -7.17 -9.52 13.41
N ILE A 33 -5.96 -9.19 13.84
CA ILE A 33 -4.84 -8.87 12.97
C ILE A 33 -3.70 -9.82 13.27
N TYR A 34 -3.16 -10.43 12.21
CA TYR A 34 -2.07 -11.38 12.27
C TYR A 34 -0.90 -10.91 11.40
N ILE A 35 0.32 -11.23 11.82
CA ILE A 35 1.53 -11.15 11.01
C ILE A 35 1.92 -12.59 10.65
N ILE A 36 1.89 -12.90 9.36
CA ILE A 36 2.17 -14.23 8.84
C ILE A 36 3.27 -14.20 7.76
N ASN A 37 3.89 -15.34 7.52
CA ASN A 37 4.83 -15.56 6.43
C ASN A 37 4.77 -17.06 6.01
N PRO A 38 5.46 -17.52 4.95
CA PRO A 38 5.33 -18.91 4.49
C PRO A 38 5.79 -19.94 5.53
N GLN A 39 6.64 -19.54 6.49
CA GLN A 39 7.12 -20.44 7.55
C GLN A 39 6.12 -20.54 8.72
N THR A 40 5.36 -19.49 9.02
CA THR A 40 4.44 -19.46 10.17
C THR A 40 3.00 -19.83 9.82
N ALA A 41 2.54 -19.52 8.60
CA ALA A 41 1.17 -19.80 8.18
C ALA A 41 1.06 -20.03 6.65
N PRO A 42 1.59 -21.15 6.12
CA PRO A 42 1.56 -21.44 4.69
C PRO A 42 0.14 -21.57 4.10
N HIS A 43 -0.84 -22.10 4.84
CA HIS A 43 -2.21 -22.22 4.36
C HIS A 43 -2.92 -20.86 4.33
N ALA A 44 -2.73 -20.04 5.36
CA ALA A 44 -3.24 -18.67 5.40
C ALA A 44 -2.60 -17.80 4.30
N LEU A 45 -1.29 -17.96 4.03
CA LEU A 45 -0.62 -17.26 2.95
C LEU A 45 -1.16 -17.67 1.57
N LEU A 46 -1.42 -18.96 1.36
CA LEU A 46 -1.99 -19.46 0.10
C LEU A 46 -3.39 -18.87 -0.14
N GLU A 47 -4.24 -18.87 0.88
CA GLU A 47 -5.56 -18.25 0.80
C GLU A 47 -5.47 -16.74 0.59
N LEU A 48 -4.55 -16.07 1.28
CA LEU A 48 -4.29 -14.64 1.09
C LEU A 48 -3.95 -14.35 -0.37
N GLY A 49 -3.03 -15.11 -0.99
CA GLY A 49 -2.67 -14.95 -2.39
C GLY A 49 -3.84 -15.16 -3.36
N ARG A 50 -4.74 -16.11 -3.06
CA ARG A 50 -5.96 -16.38 -3.84
C ARG A 50 -6.93 -15.20 -3.77
N VAL A 51 -7.20 -14.72 -2.55
CA VAL A 51 -8.11 -13.58 -2.31
C VAL A 51 -7.53 -12.28 -2.86
N ARG A 52 -6.20 -12.12 -2.80
CA ARG A 52 -5.48 -10.97 -3.35
C ARG A 52 -5.62 -10.90 -4.87
N GLU A 53 -5.39 -12.01 -5.57
CA GLU A 53 -5.62 -12.09 -7.02
C GLU A 53 -7.10 -11.87 -7.38
N LEU A 54 -8.03 -12.50 -6.64
CA LEU A 54 -9.47 -12.26 -6.81
C LEU A 54 -9.80 -10.77 -6.75
N THR A 55 -9.18 -10.05 -5.81
CA THR A 55 -9.41 -8.63 -5.59
C THR A 55 -8.84 -7.79 -6.72
N PHE A 56 -7.59 -8.04 -7.14
CA PHE A 56 -6.97 -7.25 -8.19
C PHE A 56 -7.62 -7.46 -9.56
N ARG A 57 -8.07 -8.69 -9.86
CA ARG A 57 -8.85 -8.96 -11.08
C ARG A 57 -10.14 -8.16 -11.16
N ALA A 58 -10.80 -7.94 -10.02
CA ALA A 58 -12.04 -7.17 -9.96
C ALA A 58 -11.85 -5.69 -10.33
N THR A 59 -10.62 -5.16 -10.24
CA THR A 59 -10.27 -3.77 -10.58
C THR A 59 -9.49 -3.64 -11.88
N GLY A 60 -9.33 -4.73 -12.64
CA GLY A 60 -8.59 -4.76 -13.92
C GLY A 60 -7.07 -4.90 -13.78
N ALA A 61 -6.55 -5.05 -12.56
CA ALA A 61 -5.14 -5.35 -12.29
C ALA A 61 -4.92 -6.85 -12.01
N GLY A 62 -3.76 -7.17 -11.44
CA GLY A 62 -3.43 -8.51 -10.96
C GLY A 62 -2.39 -9.21 -11.82
N SER A 63 -1.98 -10.39 -11.36
CA SER A 63 -0.93 -11.18 -12.01
C SER A 63 -1.44 -12.02 -13.18
N GLY A 64 -2.75 -12.27 -13.23
CA GLY A 64 -3.39 -13.16 -14.20
C GLY A 64 -3.20 -14.66 -13.90
N LYS A 65 -2.49 -14.99 -12.80
CA LYS A 65 -2.22 -16.34 -12.30
C LYS A 65 -3.33 -16.84 -11.38
N ASP A 66 -3.37 -18.13 -11.09
CA ASP A 66 -4.33 -18.74 -10.16
C ASP A 66 -4.22 -18.24 -8.71
N VAL A 67 -3.03 -17.76 -8.34
CA VAL A 67 -2.71 -17.14 -7.05
C VAL A 67 -1.74 -15.97 -7.24
N ASP A 68 -1.97 -14.85 -6.55
CA ASP A 68 -1.02 -13.73 -6.53
C ASP A 68 -0.01 -13.97 -5.40
N LEU A 69 0.99 -14.83 -5.66
CA LEU A 69 2.18 -14.99 -4.84
C LEU A 69 3.42 -14.92 -5.74
N ASP A 70 4.38 -14.06 -5.38
CA ASP A 70 5.64 -13.91 -6.10
C ASP A 70 6.82 -14.43 -5.27
N HIS A 71 8.04 -14.32 -5.81
CA HIS A 71 9.25 -14.78 -5.13
C HIS A 71 9.47 -14.05 -3.79
N PHE A 72 9.04 -12.81 -3.64
CA PHE A 72 9.14 -12.10 -2.36
C PHE A 72 8.22 -12.69 -1.30
N ASP A 73 7.11 -13.34 -1.68
CA ASP A 73 6.23 -14.01 -0.72
C ASP A 73 6.74 -15.40 -0.30
N LEU A 74 7.64 -16.02 -1.07
CA LEU A 74 7.98 -17.45 -0.95
C LEU A 74 9.46 -17.73 -0.62
N GLU A 75 10.38 -16.92 -1.11
CA GLU A 75 11.83 -17.12 -0.96
C GLU A 75 12.37 -16.47 0.32
N ASP A 76 13.47 -16.98 0.89
CA ASP A 76 14.09 -16.45 2.12
C ASP A 76 15.07 -15.30 1.80
N PRO A 77 14.96 -14.12 2.45
CA PRO A 77 13.95 -13.73 3.44
C PRO A 77 12.60 -13.39 2.82
N ALA A 78 11.56 -14.11 3.27
CA ALA A 78 10.21 -13.91 2.76
C ALA A 78 9.60 -12.65 3.39
N CYS A 79 8.80 -11.94 2.59
CA CYS A 79 7.96 -10.88 3.09
C CYS A 79 6.99 -11.40 4.15
N TYR A 80 6.65 -10.52 5.07
CA TYR A 80 5.56 -10.73 6.00
C TYR A 80 4.26 -10.21 5.38
N GLN A 81 3.14 -10.78 5.79
CA GLN A 81 1.81 -10.28 5.49
C GLN A 81 1.14 -9.85 6.79
N LEU A 82 0.71 -8.59 6.83
CA LEU A 82 -0.22 -8.10 7.82
C LEU A 82 -1.64 -8.42 7.33
N MET A 83 -2.30 -9.36 7.98
CA MET A 83 -3.58 -9.91 7.56
C MET A 83 -4.68 -9.56 8.56
N VAL A 84 -5.82 -9.04 8.06
CA VAL A 84 -7.01 -8.78 8.87
C VAL A 84 -7.98 -9.95 8.69
N TRP A 85 -8.33 -10.59 9.79
CA TRP A 85 -9.18 -11.77 9.86
C TRP A 85 -10.54 -11.43 10.48
N ASP A 86 -11.60 -11.90 9.82
CA ASP A 86 -12.96 -11.90 10.33
C ASP A 86 -13.23 -13.24 11.06
N PRO A 87 -13.23 -13.29 12.40
CA PRO A 87 -13.46 -14.53 13.13
C PRO A 87 -14.91 -15.04 13.06
N ASP A 88 -15.88 -14.18 12.71
CA ASP A 88 -17.30 -14.56 12.66
C ASP A 88 -17.62 -15.28 11.35
N ASN A 89 -17.06 -14.79 10.24
CA ASN A 89 -17.27 -15.38 8.91
C ASN A 89 -16.15 -16.36 8.50
N GLU A 90 -15.05 -16.37 9.27
CA GLU A 90 -13.83 -17.13 8.97
C GLU A 90 -13.24 -16.74 7.62
N GLU A 91 -13.04 -15.43 7.41
CA GLU A 91 -12.66 -14.84 6.12
C GLU A 91 -11.55 -13.79 6.26
N ILE A 92 -10.68 -13.68 5.25
CA ILE A 92 -9.64 -12.64 5.20
C ILE A 92 -10.25 -11.32 4.72
N ILE A 93 -10.39 -10.31 5.56
CA ILE A 93 -10.97 -9.02 5.17
C ILE A 93 -10.06 -8.30 4.15
N GLY A 94 -8.76 -8.33 4.40
CA GLY A 94 -7.75 -7.66 3.60
C GLY A 94 -6.37 -7.91 4.17
N ALA A 95 -5.35 -7.53 3.43
CA ALA A 95 -3.98 -7.63 3.90
C ALA A 95 -3.07 -6.57 3.28
N TYR A 96 -1.88 -6.46 3.85
CA TYR A 96 -0.79 -5.63 3.36
C TYR A 96 0.52 -6.40 3.52
N ARG A 97 1.25 -6.61 2.41
CA ARG A 97 2.61 -7.16 2.46
C ARG A 97 3.57 -6.13 3.02
N PHE A 98 4.54 -6.57 3.83
CA PHE A 98 5.60 -5.69 4.28
C PHE A 98 6.97 -6.38 4.40
N THR A 99 8.02 -5.56 4.24
CA THR A 99 9.43 -5.97 4.36
C THR A 99 10.20 -4.94 5.16
N LEU A 100 11.06 -5.39 6.07
CA LEU A 100 12.04 -4.53 6.73
C LEU A 100 13.23 -4.36 5.78
N TRP A 101 13.41 -3.18 5.18
CA TRP A 101 14.50 -2.95 4.25
C TRP A 101 15.89 -3.01 4.90
N ALA A 102 15.98 -2.91 6.22
CA ALA A 102 17.19 -3.24 6.97
C ALA A 102 17.72 -4.67 6.71
N LYS A 103 16.85 -5.59 6.25
CA LYS A 103 17.18 -6.98 5.93
C LYS A 103 17.26 -7.26 4.42
N ALA A 104 17.09 -6.23 3.58
CA ALA A 104 17.14 -6.41 2.14
C ALA A 104 18.55 -6.80 1.69
N THR A 105 18.61 -7.66 0.67
CA THR A 105 19.84 -7.99 -0.02
C THR A 105 20.12 -6.98 -1.13
N PHE A 106 21.30 -7.04 -1.74
CA PHE A 106 21.72 -6.10 -2.77
C PHE A 106 22.23 -6.84 -4.00
N HIS A 107 21.94 -6.27 -5.16
CA HIS A 107 22.53 -6.69 -6.43
C HIS A 107 24.02 -6.31 -6.50
N PRO A 108 24.81 -6.94 -7.39
CA PRO A 108 26.21 -6.58 -7.60
C PRO A 108 26.45 -5.11 -7.97
N ASN A 109 25.45 -4.44 -8.57
CA ASN A 109 25.51 -3.02 -8.93
C ASN A 109 25.20 -2.07 -7.76
N GLY A 110 25.00 -2.60 -6.54
CA GLY A 110 24.72 -1.82 -5.34
C GLY A 110 23.26 -1.39 -5.17
N GLN A 111 22.36 -1.75 -6.08
CA GLN A 111 20.92 -1.50 -5.92
C GLN A 111 20.27 -2.56 -5.01
N PRO A 112 19.27 -2.17 -4.20
CA PRO A 112 18.62 -3.09 -3.28
C PRO A 112 17.67 -4.05 -4.00
N TYR A 113 17.65 -5.31 -3.54
CA TYR A 113 16.70 -6.33 -3.98
C TYR A 113 15.39 -6.20 -3.21
N VAL A 114 14.47 -5.40 -3.74
CA VAL A 114 13.21 -5.01 -3.10
C VAL A 114 12.06 -4.96 -4.10
N ASN A 115 10.82 -4.99 -3.63
CA ASN A 115 9.65 -5.11 -4.52
C ASN A 115 9.53 -3.97 -5.54
N THR A 116 9.98 -2.78 -5.20
CA THR A 116 9.93 -1.59 -6.06
C THR A 116 11.15 -1.41 -6.97
N GLU A 117 12.13 -2.34 -6.94
CA GLU A 117 13.40 -2.19 -7.67
C GLU A 117 13.25 -2.12 -9.19
N HIS A 118 12.27 -2.81 -9.75
CA HIS A 118 12.10 -2.88 -11.20
C HIS A 118 11.55 -1.56 -11.76
N LEU A 119 10.96 -0.72 -10.91
CA LEU A 119 10.37 0.57 -11.28
C LEU A 119 11.27 1.75 -10.93
N PHE A 120 12.09 1.65 -9.87
CA PHE A 120 12.84 2.80 -9.35
C PHE A 120 14.33 2.50 -9.21
N HIS A 121 15.14 3.53 -9.43
CA HIS A 121 16.55 3.57 -9.06
C HIS A 121 16.70 4.29 -7.73
N PHE A 122 17.47 3.72 -6.81
CA PHE A 122 17.69 4.25 -5.46
C PHE A 122 19.05 4.95 -5.37
N SER A 123 19.04 6.21 -4.92
CA SER A 123 20.27 6.96 -4.65
C SER A 123 21.07 6.38 -3.48
N ASP A 124 22.38 6.60 -3.48
CA ASP A 124 23.25 6.28 -2.33
C ASP A 124 22.77 6.93 -1.03
N LYS A 125 22.24 8.16 -1.13
CA LYS A 125 21.68 8.89 0.02
C LYS A 125 20.48 8.15 0.60
N PHE A 126 19.59 7.65 -0.25
CA PHE A 126 18.44 6.87 0.20
C PHE A 126 18.88 5.55 0.84
N ILE A 127 19.74 4.81 0.16
CA ILE A 127 20.24 3.49 0.62
C ILE A 127 20.91 3.61 1.98
N ARG A 128 21.70 4.66 2.24
CA ARG A 128 22.43 4.81 3.51
C ARG A 128 21.59 5.40 4.63
N ASN A 129 20.73 6.38 4.33
CA ASN A 129 20.12 7.22 5.37
C ASN A 129 18.63 6.94 5.61
N TYR A 130 17.93 6.34 4.64
CA TYR A 130 16.49 6.09 4.72
C TYR A 130 16.20 4.60 4.82
N MET A 131 16.77 3.82 3.90
CA MET A 131 16.48 2.40 3.74
C MET A 131 16.62 1.55 5.03
N PRO A 132 17.66 1.73 5.88
CA PRO A 132 17.80 0.95 7.11
C PRO A 132 16.70 1.20 8.14
N TYR A 133 15.95 2.29 8.01
CA TYR A 133 14.88 2.70 8.93
C TYR A 133 13.49 2.63 8.27
N THR A 134 13.36 1.88 7.18
CA THR A 134 12.14 1.85 6.37
C THR A 134 11.48 0.47 6.37
N ILE A 135 10.16 0.48 6.50
CA ILE A 135 9.31 -0.66 6.14
C ILE A 135 8.73 -0.38 4.76
N GLU A 136 8.98 -1.28 3.81
CA GLU A 136 8.26 -1.27 2.54
C GLU A 136 6.92 -1.96 2.71
N MET A 137 5.88 -1.32 2.19
CA MET A 137 4.51 -1.77 2.18
C MET A 137 4.09 -2.00 0.73
N ALA A 138 3.57 -3.19 0.40
CA ALA A 138 3.15 -3.55 -0.96
C ALA A 138 1.86 -4.39 -1.00
N ARG A 139 1.20 -4.47 -2.17
CA ARG A 139 0.08 -5.39 -2.42
C ARG A 139 -1.10 -5.23 -1.43
N ALA A 140 -1.41 -4.00 -1.02
CA ALA A 140 -2.58 -3.73 -0.18
C ALA A 140 -3.87 -4.14 -0.91
N PHE A 141 -4.75 -4.86 -0.22
CA PHE A 141 -6.09 -5.15 -0.74
C PHE A 141 -7.11 -5.27 0.39
N ILE A 142 -8.37 -4.99 0.05
CA ILE A 142 -9.56 -5.33 0.83
C ILE A 142 -10.40 -6.17 -0.11
N GLN A 143 -10.80 -7.37 0.29
CA GLN A 143 -11.48 -8.26 -0.65
C GLN A 143 -12.88 -7.74 -1.04
N PRO A 144 -13.41 -8.06 -2.23
CA PRO A 144 -14.60 -7.41 -2.80
C PRO A 144 -15.83 -7.40 -1.88
N GLN A 145 -16.05 -8.48 -1.12
CA GLN A 145 -17.19 -8.56 -0.19
C GLN A 145 -17.13 -7.53 0.94
N TYR A 146 -15.93 -7.04 1.28
CA TYR A 146 -15.72 -6.00 2.31
C TYR A 146 -15.50 -4.58 1.74
N GLN A 147 -15.58 -4.40 0.43
CA GLN A 147 -15.38 -3.09 -0.21
C GLN A 147 -16.66 -2.23 -0.28
N SER A 148 -17.82 -2.82 0.00
CA SER A 148 -19.10 -2.13 -0.09
C SER A 148 -19.87 -2.18 1.22
N VAL A 149 -20.74 -1.18 1.44
CA VAL A 149 -21.66 -1.16 2.58
C VAL A 149 -22.56 -2.40 2.68
N LYS A 150 -22.70 -3.17 1.58
CA LYS A 150 -23.47 -4.42 1.56
C LYS A 150 -22.81 -5.54 2.38
N GLY A 151 -21.49 -5.49 2.61
CA GLY A 151 -20.80 -6.42 3.49
C GLY A 151 -20.91 -6.06 4.99
N GLY A 152 -21.92 -5.28 5.36
CA GLY A 152 -22.24 -4.94 6.74
C GLY A 152 -21.22 -4.04 7.44
N VAL A 153 -21.31 -4.02 8.78
CA VAL A 153 -20.51 -3.11 9.63
C VAL A 153 -19.00 -3.35 9.49
N LYS A 154 -18.56 -4.58 9.27
CA LYS A 154 -17.13 -4.92 9.10
C LYS A 154 -16.52 -4.27 7.86
N SER A 155 -17.29 -4.14 6.79
CA SER A 155 -16.85 -3.46 5.55
C SER A 155 -16.60 -1.97 5.75
N LEU A 156 -17.38 -1.32 6.63
CA LEU A 156 -17.21 0.11 6.94
C LEU A 156 -15.86 0.42 7.60
N TYR A 157 -15.26 -0.57 8.28
CA TYR A 157 -14.03 -0.42 9.04
C TYR A 157 -12.85 -1.19 8.45
N ALA A 158 -12.98 -1.83 7.29
CA ALA A 158 -11.94 -2.68 6.71
C ALA A 158 -10.61 -1.92 6.51
N LEU A 159 -10.65 -0.71 5.96
CA LEU A 159 -9.45 0.12 5.79
C LEU A 159 -8.88 0.60 7.13
N ASP A 160 -9.74 0.99 8.08
CA ASP A 160 -9.31 1.36 9.43
C ASP A 160 -8.65 0.19 10.17
N ASN A 161 -9.09 -1.05 9.92
CA ASN A 161 -8.51 -2.25 10.51
C ASN A 161 -7.11 -2.55 9.94
N ILE A 162 -6.88 -2.29 8.65
CA ILE A 162 -5.51 -2.35 8.08
C ILE A 162 -4.61 -1.32 8.78
N TRP A 163 -5.10 -0.10 8.99
CA TRP A 163 -4.36 0.93 9.73
C TRP A 163 -4.12 0.59 11.21
N ASP A 164 -5.07 -0.07 11.90
CA ASP A 164 -4.85 -0.61 13.25
C ASP A 164 -3.65 -1.57 13.27
N GLY A 165 -3.50 -2.37 12.21
CA GLY A 165 -2.38 -3.30 12.03
C GLY A 165 -1.06 -2.58 11.76
N ILE A 166 -1.05 -1.62 10.83
CA ILE A 166 0.14 -0.79 10.52
C ILE A 166 0.60 -0.08 11.80
N GLY A 167 -0.33 0.45 12.59
CA GLY A 167 -0.02 1.08 13.86
C GLY A 167 0.60 0.12 14.89
N GLY A 168 0.12 -1.13 14.94
CA GLY A 168 0.73 -2.19 15.74
C GLY A 168 2.14 -2.55 15.27
N LEU A 169 2.34 -2.71 13.95
CA LEU A 169 3.65 -2.98 13.35
C LEU A 169 4.66 -1.86 13.66
N VAL A 170 4.25 -0.60 13.52
CA VAL A 170 5.08 0.57 13.88
C VAL A 170 5.39 0.56 15.38
N ALA A 171 4.43 0.23 16.24
CA ALA A 171 4.63 0.22 17.68
C ALA A 171 5.67 -0.82 18.14
N ILE A 172 5.75 -1.98 17.47
CA ILE A 172 6.73 -3.04 17.75
C ILE A 172 8.06 -2.86 16.99
N SER A 173 8.17 -1.85 16.13
CA SER A 173 9.35 -1.57 15.30
C SER A 173 9.96 -0.21 15.66
N PRO A 174 10.57 -0.03 16.84
CA PRO A 174 10.96 1.29 17.36
C PRO A 174 12.05 2.01 16.54
N ASP A 175 12.86 1.26 15.79
CA ASP A 175 13.93 1.83 14.96
C ASP A 175 13.44 2.35 13.61
N VAL A 176 12.20 2.02 13.23
CA VAL A 176 11.61 2.43 11.95
C VAL A 176 11.21 3.90 12.03
N LYS A 177 11.61 4.65 11.01
CA LYS A 177 11.31 6.07 10.83
C LYS A 177 10.41 6.33 9.63
N TYR A 178 10.35 5.40 8.68
CA TYR A 178 9.66 5.59 7.42
C TYR A 178 8.80 4.39 7.03
N LEU A 179 7.66 4.69 6.39
CA LEU A 179 6.91 3.73 5.59
C LEU A 179 7.08 4.10 4.12
N ALA A 180 7.52 3.16 3.29
CA ALA A 180 7.63 3.35 1.85
C ALA A 180 6.70 2.39 1.11
N GLY A 181 6.29 2.74 -0.10
CA GLY A 181 5.45 1.88 -0.93
C GLY A 181 5.17 2.52 -2.28
N LYS A 182 4.23 1.95 -3.02
CA LYS A 182 3.72 2.52 -4.27
C LYS A 182 2.20 2.61 -4.23
N VAL A 183 1.66 3.62 -4.90
CA VAL A 183 0.23 3.76 -5.16
C VAL A 183 0.00 3.67 -6.66
N SER A 184 -0.99 2.86 -7.06
CA SER A 184 -1.28 2.58 -8.45
C SER A 184 -2.45 3.43 -8.95
N ILE A 185 -2.28 4.00 -10.14
CA ILE A 185 -3.33 4.61 -10.96
C ILE A 185 -3.57 3.67 -12.15
N TYR A 186 -4.78 3.17 -12.30
CA TYR A 186 -5.09 2.17 -13.33
C TYR A 186 -5.01 2.76 -14.74
N SER A 187 -4.56 1.98 -15.74
CA SER A 187 -4.56 2.40 -17.15
C SER A 187 -5.96 2.69 -17.70
N THR A 188 -6.99 2.10 -17.09
CA THR A 188 -8.39 2.35 -17.44
C THR A 188 -8.87 3.76 -17.09
N SER A 189 -8.15 4.47 -16.21
CA SER A 189 -8.44 5.87 -15.92
C SER A 189 -8.22 6.73 -17.17
N PRO A 190 -9.13 7.69 -17.48
CA PRO A 190 -8.91 8.64 -18.55
C PRO A 190 -7.54 9.30 -18.45
N GLU A 191 -6.86 9.47 -19.57
CA GLU A 191 -5.48 10.00 -19.59
C GLU A 191 -5.35 11.32 -18.83
N MET A 192 -6.30 12.24 -19.03
CA MET A 192 -6.30 13.53 -18.33
C MET A 192 -6.54 13.39 -16.82
N SER A 193 -7.35 12.42 -16.37
CA SER A 193 -7.51 12.12 -14.93
C SER A 193 -6.18 11.64 -14.35
N ARG A 194 -5.52 10.70 -15.04
CA ARG A 194 -4.22 10.16 -14.63
C ARG A 194 -3.16 11.26 -14.59
N LYS A 195 -3.02 12.05 -15.65
CA LYS A 195 -2.07 13.16 -15.72
C LYS A 195 -2.33 14.22 -14.64
N ALA A 196 -3.59 14.54 -14.36
CA ALA A 196 -3.95 15.45 -13.26
C ALA A 196 -3.51 14.92 -11.90
N MET A 197 -3.73 13.63 -11.62
CA MET A 197 -3.30 12.98 -10.37
C MET A 197 -1.77 12.95 -10.24
N ILE A 198 -1.06 12.52 -11.28
CA ILE A 198 0.42 12.48 -11.31
C ILE A 198 1.00 13.88 -11.10
N PHE A 199 0.47 14.88 -11.81
CA PHE A 199 0.94 16.26 -11.72
C PHE A 199 0.69 16.85 -10.33
N PHE A 200 -0.48 16.61 -9.75
CA PHE A 200 -0.80 17.05 -8.38
C PHE A 200 0.18 16.45 -7.37
N LEU A 201 0.44 15.14 -7.46
CA LEU A 201 1.37 14.46 -6.56
C LEU A 201 2.80 15.02 -6.70
N ASP A 202 3.29 15.21 -7.91
CA ASP A 202 4.62 15.81 -8.12
C ASP A 202 4.68 17.26 -7.64
N LYS A 203 3.65 18.08 -7.90
CA LYS A 203 3.63 19.50 -7.51
C LYS A 203 3.75 19.68 -5.99
N PHE A 204 2.94 18.95 -5.22
CA PHE A 204 2.82 19.16 -3.77
C PHE A 204 3.69 18.22 -2.94
N PHE A 205 4.00 17.04 -3.46
CA PHE A 205 4.71 15.98 -2.74
C PHE A 205 5.90 15.41 -3.51
N GLY A 206 6.24 15.95 -4.68
CA GLY A 206 7.35 15.46 -5.48
C GLY A 206 8.68 15.58 -4.75
N ASP A 207 9.50 14.55 -4.88
CA ASP A 207 10.84 14.53 -4.32
C ASP A 207 11.71 15.67 -4.90
N ARG A 208 12.32 16.45 -4.00
CA ARG A 208 13.23 17.54 -4.33
C ARG A 208 14.68 17.20 -4.01
N GLU A 209 14.94 16.03 -3.45
CA GLU A 209 16.26 15.59 -3.00
C GLU A 209 16.90 14.53 -3.92
N GLY A 210 16.16 13.98 -4.90
CA GLY A 210 16.64 12.96 -5.81
C GLY A 210 16.93 11.63 -5.10
N LEU A 211 16.10 11.27 -4.14
CA LEU A 211 16.22 10.03 -3.36
C LEU A 211 15.97 8.80 -4.22
N LEU A 212 14.91 8.83 -5.04
CA LEU A 212 14.55 7.80 -6.00
C LEU A 212 14.32 8.42 -7.38
N THR A 213 14.58 7.66 -8.43
CA THR A 213 14.29 8.06 -9.82
C THR A 213 13.52 6.95 -10.53
N GLY A 214 12.36 7.29 -11.09
CA GLY A 214 11.54 6.33 -11.85
C GLY A 214 12.19 5.95 -13.18
N LYS A 215 12.24 4.65 -13.47
CA LYS A 215 12.78 4.07 -14.70
C LYS A 215 11.75 4.25 -15.83
N GLY A 216 11.88 5.34 -16.58
CA GLY A 216 10.87 5.71 -17.60
C GLY A 216 9.65 6.39 -16.97
N ALA A 217 9.88 7.31 -16.03
CA ALA A 217 8.81 8.07 -15.41
C ALA A 217 8.02 8.89 -16.43
N GLU A 218 6.72 9.02 -16.20
CA GLU A 218 5.83 9.91 -16.95
C GLU A 218 6.37 11.34 -16.93
N THR A 219 6.42 11.95 -18.12
CA THR A 219 6.88 13.32 -18.32
C THR A 219 5.77 14.20 -18.85
N PHE A 220 5.82 15.48 -18.51
CA PHE A 220 4.88 16.49 -19.02
C PHE A 220 5.56 17.38 -20.06
N THR A 221 4.86 17.62 -21.16
CA THR A 221 5.18 18.70 -22.11
C THR A 221 4.99 20.06 -21.45
N ASP A 222 5.57 21.11 -22.05
CA ASP A 222 5.43 22.46 -21.49
C ASP A 222 4.00 23.02 -21.59
N GLU A 223 3.22 22.55 -22.56
CA GLU A 223 1.79 22.85 -22.67
C GLU A 223 1.01 22.22 -21.51
N GLU A 224 1.26 20.94 -21.21
CA GLU A 224 0.61 20.25 -20.09
C GLU A 224 0.99 20.86 -18.74
N LYS A 225 2.27 21.23 -18.55
CA LYS A 225 2.70 21.94 -17.34
C LYS A 225 1.96 23.26 -17.17
N THR A 226 1.83 24.03 -18.25
CA THR A 226 1.07 25.29 -18.25
C THR A 226 -0.39 25.03 -17.88
N TYR A 227 -1.02 24.04 -18.51
CA TYR A 227 -2.41 23.67 -18.26
C TYR A 227 -2.66 23.26 -16.80
N PHE A 228 -1.88 22.30 -16.28
CA PHE A 228 -2.09 21.80 -14.91
C PHE A 228 -1.65 22.80 -13.84
N ASN A 229 -0.67 23.67 -14.12
CA ASN A 229 -0.39 24.80 -13.21
C ASN A 229 -1.54 25.80 -13.16
N GLY A 230 -2.20 26.05 -14.29
CA GLY A 230 -3.42 26.87 -14.34
C GLY A 230 -4.60 26.21 -13.61
N LEU A 231 -4.73 24.88 -13.72
CA LEU A 231 -5.76 24.12 -13.00
C LEU A 231 -5.52 24.12 -11.48
N PHE A 232 -4.29 23.88 -11.05
CA PHE A 232 -3.91 23.82 -9.64
C PHE A 232 -3.31 25.16 -9.17
N ASN A 233 -4.14 26.20 -9.15
CA ASN A 233 -3.77 27.57 -8.85
C ASN A 233 -4.28 28.11 -7.50
N ALA A 234 -4.91 27.27 -6.67
CA ALA A 234 -5.37 27.69 -5.35
C ALA A 234 -4.20 27.82 -4.35
N ASP A 235 -4.41 28.52 -3.24
CA ASP A 235 -3.36 28.86 -2.28
C ASP A 235 -2.87 27.66 -1.49
N THR A 236 -3.74 26.67 -1.24
CA THR A 236 -3.43 25.53 -0.38
C THR A 236 -3.50 24.19 -1.10
N GLU A 237 -2.66 23.23 -0.68
CA GLU A 237 -2.72 21.84 -1.14
C GLU A 237 -4.14 21.28 -1.02
N LYS A 238 -4.80 21.50 0.12
CA LYS A 238 -6.16 21.04 0.39
C LYS A 238 -7.22 21.60 -0.57
N GLU A 239 -7.10 22.87 -0.97
CA GLU A 239 -8.01 23.45 -1.98
C GLU A 239 -7.73 22.89 -3.37
N ASN A 240 -6.46 22.73 -3.72
CA ASN A 240 -6.07 22.09 -4.97
C ASN A 240 -6.50 20.61 -5.02
N TYR A 241 -6.53 19.91 -3.89
CA TYR A 241 -7.07 18.54 -3.82
C TYR A 241 -8.58 18.49 -4.11
N LYS A 242 -9.36 19.50 -3.67
CA LYS A 242 -10.78 19.62 -4.03
C LYS A 242 -10.95 19.88 -5.52
N ILE A 243 -10.06 20.69 -6.12
CA ILE A 243 -10.04 20.92 -7.57
C ILE A 243 -9.73 19.61 -8.30
N LEU A 244 -8.68 18.89 -7.90
CA LEU A 244 -8.33 17.57 -8.45
C LEU A 244 -9.52 16.61 -8.39
N SER A 245 -10.13 16.47 -7.22
CA SER A 245 -11.27 15.58 -7.01
C SER A 245 -12.46 15.93 -7.90
N SER A 246 -12.74 17.23 -8.07
CA SER A 246 -13.83 17.70 -8.93
C SER A 246 -13.52 17.52 -10.42
N TYR A 247 -12.27 17.74 -10.82
CA TYR A 247 -11.79 17.57 -12.19
C TYR A 247 -11.81 16.10 -12.62
N VAL A 248 -11.24 15.20 -11.81
CA VAL A 248 -11.24 13.77 -12.09
C VAL A 248 -12.68 13.24 -12.16
N LYS A 249 -13.56 13.71 -11.27
CA LYS A 249 -15.00 13.39 -11.28
C LYS A 249 -15.72 13.89 -12.54
N SER A 250 -15.37 15.07 -13.06
CA SER A 250 -16.00 15.57 -14.29
C SER A 250 -15.62 14.75 -15.52
N LEU A 251 -14.52 14.01 -15.46
CA LEU A 251 -14.06 13.05 -16.46
C LEU A 251 -14.64 11.64 -16.26
N GLY A 252 -15.54 11.45 -15.28
CA GLY A 252 -16.16 10.16 -14.99
C GLY A 252 -15.28 9.18 -14.21
N ASP A 253 -14.22 9.68 -13.58
CA ASP A 253 -13.27 8.90 -12.78
C ASP A 253 -13.24 9.39 -11.32
N TYR A 254 -12.47 8.75 -10.45
CA TYR A 254 -12.30 9.15 -9.05
C TYR A 254 -10.84 9.06 -8.63
N VAL A 255 -10.41 9.98 -7.75
CA VAL A 255 -9.11 9.86 -7.11
C VAL A 255 -9.11 8.61 -6.21
N PRO A 256 -8.16 7.67 -6.37
CA PRO A 256 -8.06 6.50 -5.52
C PRO A 256 -8.07 6.85 -4.03
N PRO A 257 -8.96 6.24 -3.21
CA PRO A 257 -9.07 6.58 -1.79
C PRO A 257 -7.78 6.44 -0.99
N LEU A 258 -6.85 5.58 -1.42
CA LEU A 258 -5.54 5.42 -0.80
C LEU A 258 -4.68 6.68 -0.93
N ILE A 259 -4.71 7.38 -2.08
CA ILE A 259 -3.97 8.63 -2.28
C ILE A 259 -4.41 9.65 -1.22
N HIS A 260 -5.72 9.84 -1.08
CA HIS A 260 -6.27 10.72 -0.04
C HIS A 260 -5.86 10.30 1.37
N SER A 261 -5.93 9.00 1.65
CA SER A 261 -5.62 8.45 2.97
C SER A 261 -4.17 8.73 3.37
N TYR A 262 -3.24 8.70 2.41
CA TYR A 262 -1.83 9.01 2.66
C TYR A 262 -1.57 10.51 2.84
N ILE A 263 -2.20 11.36 2.02
CA ILE A 263 -2.13 12.83 2.17
C ILE A 263 -2.66 13.25 3.56
N GLU A 264 -3.77 12.68 4.01
CA GLU A 264 -4.32 12.96 5.34
C GLU A 264 -3.54 12.35 6.50
N LEU A 265 -2.54 11.49 6.24
CA LEU A 265 -1.79 10.82 7.30
C LEU A 265 -0.64 11.69 7.83
N SER A 266 0.05 12.39 6.93
CA SER A 266 1.27 13.12 7.26
C SER A 266 1.49 14.29 6.31
N SER A 267 2.01 15.39 6.87
CA SER A 267 2.40 16.57 6.10
C SER A 267 3.72 16.43 5.31
N SER A 268 4.49 15.36 5.53
CA SER A 268 5.82 15.17 4.90
C SER A 268 5.88 14.00 3.94
N MET A 269 4.72 13.54 3.46
CA MET A 269 4.65 12.57 2.37
C MET A 269 5.49 13.05 1.19
N LYS A 270 6.34 12.17 0.64
CA LYS A 270 7.05 12.41 -0.61
C LYS A 270 6.67 11.36 -1.63
N THR A 271 6.71 11.73 -2.90
CA THR A 271 6.43 10.89 -4.06
C THR A 271 7.59 10.94 -5.05
N PHE A 272 7.81 9.86 -5.79
CA PHE A 272 9.02 9.65 -6.58
C PHE A 272 8.70 9.33 -8.04
N GLY A 273 8.12 10.29 -8.77
CA GLY A 273 7.71 10.07 -10.15
C GLY A 273 6.68 8.94 -10.30
N THR A 274 6.13 8.79 -11.50
CA THR A 274 5.16 7.73 -11.80
C THR A 274 5.65 6.91 -12.97
N VAL A 275 5.70 5.59 -12.83
CA VAL A 275 6.24 4.66 -13.83
C VAL A 275 5.14 3.72 -14.30
N PHE A 276 5.05 3.47 -15.60
CA PHE A 276 4.16 2.46 -16.14
C PHE A 276 4.68 1.05 -15.82
N ASP A 277 3.85 0.25 -15.17
CA ASP A 277 4.11 -1.13 -14.76
C ASP A 277 3.19 -2.11 -15.51
N PRO A 278 3.67 -2.72 -16.61
CA PRO A 278 2.89 -3.72 -17.35
C PRO A 278 2.81 -5.07 -16.62
N SER A 279 3.62 -5.31 -15.58
CA SER A 279 3.66 -6.59 -14.88
C SER A 279 2.48 -6.82 -13.94
N PHE A 280 1.68 -5.77 -13.72
CA PHE A 280 0.57 -5.77 -12.76
C PHE A 280 -0.74 -5.23 -13.35
N GLY A 281 -1.06 -5.66 -14.58
CA GLY A 281 -2.29 -5.25 -15.28
C GLY A 281 -2.24 -3.81 -15.76
N ASP A 282 -1.10 -3.41 -16.34
CA ASP A 282 -0.90 -2.11 -16.98
C ASP A 282 -1.28 -0.93 -16.06
N VAL A 283 -0.60 -0.79 -14.93
CA VAL A 283 -0.86 0.31 -13.98
C VAL A 283 0.23 1.37 -14.05
N TYR A 284 -0.06 2.55 -13.52
CA TYR A 284 0.91 3.63 -13.33
C TYR A 284 1.21 3.76 -11.85
N ASP A 285 2.42 3.39 -11.44
CA ASP A 285 2.82 3.37 -10.05
C ASP A 285 3.63 4.59 -9.66
N THR A 286 3.14 5.29 -8.65
CA THR A 286 3.86 6.37 -7.98
C THR A 286 4.48 5.82 -6.70
N ALA A 287 5.81 5.77 -6.61
CA ALA A 287 6.46 5.44 -5.34
C ALA A 287 6.29 6.59 -4.35
N MET A 288 6.23 6.26 -3.06
CA MET A 288 6.04 7.22 -1.98
C MET A 288 6.73 6.81 -0.69
N ILE A 289 7.01 7.79 0.16
CA ILE A 289 7.52 7.59 1.52
C ILE A 289 6.81 8.53 2.49
N ILE A 290 6.56 8.04 3.69
CA ILE A 290 5.94 8.78 4.79
C ILE A 290 6.89 8.75 5.99
N THR A 291 7.18 9.91 6.56
CA THR A 291 7.96 10.03 7.79
C THR A 291 7.05 9.84 8.99
N LEU A 292 7.31 8.81 9.80
CA LEU A 292 6.47 8.45 10.94
C LEU A 292 6.39 9.55 12.01
N ALA A 293 7.46 10.32 12.20
CA ALA A 293 7.51 11.43 13.15
C ALA A 293 6.54 12.57 12.79
N ASP A 294 6.16 12.68 11.52
CA ASP A 294 5.29 13.73 11.00
C ASP A 294 3.85 13.22 10.78
N VAL A 295 3.53 12.02 11.27
CA VAL A 295 2.15 11.52 11.28
C VAL A 295 1.34 12.34 12.27
N TYR A 296 0.18 12.84 11.84
CA TYR A 296 -0.63 13.70 12.69
C TYR A 296 -1.01 13.02 14.01
N GLU A 297 -0.93 13.78 15.12
CA GLU A 297 -1.14 13.27 16.48
C GLU A 297 -2.44 12.48 16.65
N LYS A 298 -3.54 12.95 16.02
CA LYS A 298 -4.83 12.24 16.04
C LYS A 298 -4.73 10.84 15.44
N LYS A 299 -3.99 10.67 14.35
CA LYS A 299 -3.78 9.38 13.67
C LYS A 299 -2.80 8.52 14.47
N TRP A 300 -1.74 9.11 15.02
CA TRP A 300 -0.79 8.42 15.89
C TRP A 300 -1.45 7.83 17.15
N LYS A 301 -2.23 8.65 17.86
CA LYS A 301 -3.03 8.21 19.02
C LYS A 301 -3.99 7.10 18.67
N ARG A 302 -4.64 7.23 17.50
CA ARG A 302 -5.63 6.27 17.02
C ARG A 302 -4.99 4.92 16.73
N TYR A 303 -3.91 4.84 15.96
CA TYR A 303 -3.42 3.55 15.45
C TYR A 303 -2.22 2.99 16.24
N VAL A 304 -1.30 3.84 16.71
CA VAL A 304 -0.02 3.42 17.32
C VAL A 304 -0.11 3.39 18.85
N GLU A 305 -0.58 4.47 19.49
CA GLU A 305 -0.64 4.51 20.96
C GLU A 305 -1.69 3.56 21.53
N SER A 306 -2.78 3.30 20.81
CA SER A 306 -3.81 2.34 21.23
C SER A 306 -3.23 0.94 21.43
N TYR A 307 -2.29 0.53 20.56
CA TYR A 307 -1.60 -0.75 20.68
C TYR A 307 -0.78 -0.85 21.95
N LYS A 308 0.02 0.19 22.26
CA LYS A 308 0.88 0.23 23.46
C LYS A 308 0.09 0.19 24.77
N LYS A 309 -1.19 0.57 24.75
CA LYS A 309 -2.09 0.47 25.91
C LYS A 309 -2.68 -0.92 26.06
N GLU A 310 -2.98 -1.60 24.95
CA GLU A 310 -3.48 -2.99 24.94
C GLU A 310 -2.39 -4.00 25.32
N SER A 311 -1.12 -3.68 25.02
CA SER A 311 0.02 -4.55 25.30
C SER A 311 0.62 -4.39 26.72
N ARG A 312 -0.02 -3.62 27.61
CA ARG A 312 0.37 -3.42 29.01
C ARG A 312 -0.60 -4.14 29.93
#